data_AF-A0A536SUT6-F1
#
_entry.id   AF-A0A536SUT6-F1
#
_cell.length_a   1.000
_cell.length_b   1.000
_cell.length_c   1.000
_cell.angle_alpha   90.00
_cell.angle_beta   90.00
_cell.angle_gamma   90.00
#
_symmetry.space_group_name_H-M   'P 1'
#
loop_
_entity.id
_entity.type
_entity.pdbx_description
1 polymer ?
#
loop_
_entity_poly.entity_id
_entity_poly.type
_entity_poly.pdbx_seq_one_letter_code
_entity_poly.pdbx_strand_id
1 'polypeptide(L)'
;MYRYDQIDQRLVDERVRQFRGQTERFLSGELSEDEFRALRLRNGLYIQRYAPMLRIAIPYGLLTTRQLRKLARIARKYDRGYGHFSTRQNFQLNWPKLEQVPDILAELATVQMHAIQTSGNSFRNITTDHFAGVARDEHVDSFVWCELIRQWSTFHPEFSYLPRKFKIAFNGASADRAAVAVHDIGLHAARDEQGELGFRVLVGGGLGRTPIIGVVIREFL
;
A
#
# COMPACT_ATOMS: atom_id res chain seq x y z
N MET A 1 10.73 12.30 -1.26
CA MET A 1 9.78 11.66 -0.31
C MET A 1 8.54 12.52 -0.19
N TYR A 2 7.36 11.94 -0.41
CA TYR A 2 6.11 12.68 -0.43
C TYR A 2 5.81 13.37 0.90
N ARG A 3 5.49 14.66 0.83
CA ARG A 3 5.02 15.45 1.96
C ARG A 3 3.55 15.76 1.71
N TYR A 4 2.71 15.46 2.69
CA TYR A 4 1.30 15.76 2.62
C TYR A 4 1.14 17.27 2.55
N ASP A 5 0.31 17.71 1.61
CA ASP A 5 -0.21 19.07 1.65
C ASP A 5 -1.36 19.17 2.67
N GLN A 6 -2.01 20.33 2.71
CA GLN A 6 -3.14 20.55 3.61
C GLN A 6 -4.37 19.69 3.28
N ILE A 7 -4.55 19.32 2.02
CA ILE A 7 -5.67 18.51 1.54
C ILE A 7 -5.42 17.05 1.95
N ASP A 8 -4.23 16.52 1.66
CA ASP A 8 -3.82 15.17 2.06
C ASP A 8 -3.97 14.95 3.57
N GLN A 9 -3.44 15.90 4.36
CA GLN A 9 -3.48 15.81 5.82
C GLN A 9 -4.93 15.81 6.31
N ARG A 10 -5.76 16.72 5.79
CA ARG A 10 -7.18 16.81 6.13
C ARG A 10 -7.94 15.52 5.80
N LEU A 11 -7.70 14.94 4.61
CA LEU A 11 -8.32 13.69 4.18
C LEU A 11 -7.95 12.53 5.10
N VAL A 12 -6.69 12.44 5.51
CA VAL A 12 -6.24 11.41 6.46
C VAL A 12 -6.89 11.62 7.83
N ASP A 13 -6.95 12.84 8.34
CA ASP A 13 -7.57 13.16 9.64
C ASP A 13 -9.08 12.90 9.63
N GLU A 14 -9.77 13.24 8.55
CA GLU A 14 -11.18 12.90 8.33
C GLU A 14 -11.39 11.39 8.29
N ARG A 15 -10.51 10.66 7.62
CA ARG A 15 -10.60 9.20 7.54
C ARG A 15 -10.40 8.54 8.91
N VAL A 16 -9.50 9.07 9.73
CA VAL A 16 -9.31 8.63 11.13
C VAL A 16 -10.60 8.86 11.93
N ARG A 17 -11.19 10.06 11.86
CA ARG A 17 -12.45 10.38 12.56
C ARG A 17 -13.60 9.49 12.11
N GLN A 18 -13.72 9.29 10.80
CA GLN A 18 -14.74 8.42 10.22
C GLN A 18 -14.59 6.98 10.71
N PHE A 19 -13.38 6.42 10.67
CA PHE A 19 -13.15 5.05 11.11
C PHE A 19 -13.35 4.87 12.61
N ARG A 20 -13.05 5.90 13.41
CA ARG A 20 -13.36 5.92 14.85
C ARG A 20 -14.87 5.75 15.09
N GLY A 21 -15.71 6.60 14.47
CA GLY A 21 -17.16 6.49 14.61
C GLY A 21 -17.71 5.16 14.09
N GLN A 22 -17.13 4.60 13.02
CA GLN A 22 -17.48 3.26 12.54
C GLN A 22 -17.10 2.16 13.53
N THR A 23 -15.97 2.31 14.22
CA THR A 23 -15.53 1.35 15.24
C THR A 23 -16.42 1.44 16.48
N GLU A 24 -16.76 2.66 16.93
CA GLU A 24 -17.66 2.89 18.07
C GLU A 24 -19.04 2.27 17.83
N ARG A 25 -19.63 2.49 16.65
CA ARG A 25 -20.91 1.88 16.25
C ARG A 25 -20.86 0.36 16.16
N PHE A 26 -19.73 -0.20 15.73
CA PHE A 26 -19.55 -1.66 15.76
C PHE A 26 -19.48 -2.18 17.20
N LEU A 27 -18.73 -1.49 18.07
CA LEU A 27 -18.60 -1.86 19.48
C LEU A 27 -19.91 -1.69 20.28
N SER A 28 -20.78 -0.75 19.89
CA SER A 28 -22.12 -0.57 20.48
C SER A 28 -23.18 -1.53 19.92
N GLY A 29 -22.86 -2.31 18.88
CA GLY A 29 -23.77 -3.24 18.22
C GLY A 29 -24.69 -2.60 17.16
N GLU A 30 -24.50 -1.32 16.83
CA GLU A 30 -25.24 -0.62 15.76
C GLU A 30 -24.77 -1.00 14.35
N LEU A 31 -23.56 -1.55 14.21
CA LEU A 31 -23.07 -2.13 12.96
C LEU A 31 -22.89 -3.63 13.13
N SER A 32 -23.41 -4.40 12.17
CA SER A 32 -23.16 -5.83 12.08
C SER A 32 -21.70 -6.13 11.72
N GLU A 33 -21.28 -7.38 11.94
CA GLU A 33 -19.94 -7.84 11.57
C GLU A 33 -19.66 -7.69 10.06
N ASP A 34 -20.64 -7.99 9.21
CA ASP A 34 -20.49 -7.90 7.76
C ASP A 34 -20.39 -6.45 7.25
N GLU A 35 -21.18 -5.54 7.83
CA GLU A 35 -21.06 -4.11 7.53
C GLU A 35 -19.69 -3.59 7.97
N PHE A 36 -19.27 -3.91 9.20
CA PHE A 36 -17.98 -3.47 9.72
C PHE A 36 -16.81 -4.10 8.95
N ARG A 37 -16.95 -5.35 8.48
CA ARG A 37 -15.94 -6.06 7.67
C ARG A 37 -15.55 -5.25 6.44
N ALA A 38 -16.51 -4.73 5.69
CA ALA A 38 -16.22 -3.91 4.51
C ALA A 38 -15.45 -2.62 4.88
N LEU A 39 -15.83 -1.98 5.99
CA LEU A 39 -15.24 -0.72 6.46
C LEU A 39 -13.81 -0.91 6.99
N ARG A 40 -13.59 -1.91 7.84
CA ARG A 40 -12.27 -2.19 8.46
C ARG A 40 -11.23 -2.64 7.43
N LEU A 41 -11.65 -3.41 6.42
CA LEU A 41 -10.76 -3.85 5.34
C LEU A 41 -10.24 -2.67 4.51
N ARG A 42 -10.98 -1.56 4.39
CA ARG A 42 -10.47 -0.36 3.72
C ARG A 42 -9.45 0.43 4.54
N ASN A 43 -9.42 0.19 5.84
CA ASN A 43 -8.49 0.81 6.79
C ASN A 43 -7.37 -0.15 7.21
N GLY A 44 -7.12 -1.19 6.42
CA GLY A 44 -6.01 -2.11 6.64
C GLY A 44 -6.19 -3.11 7.77
N LEU A 45 -7.37 -3.19 8.38
CA LEU A 45 -7.63 -4.02 9.55
C LEU A 45 -8.25 -5.37 9.17
N TYR A 46 -7.48 -6.44 9.35
CA TYR A 46 -7.93 -7.83 9.27
C TYR A 46 -8.17 -8.40 10.65
N ILE A 47 -9.30 -9.04 10.90
CA ILE A 47 -9.47 -9.88 12.09
C ILE A 47 -9.00 -11.28 11.70
N GLN A 48 -7.87 -11.72 12.27
CA GLN A 48 -7.40 -13.10 12.14
C GLN A 48 -7.95 -13.94 13.30
N ARG A 49 -7.73 -15.27 13.26
CA ARG A 49 -8.26 -16.21 14.25
C ARG A 49 -7.89 -15.85 15.70
N TYR A 50 -6.70 -15.29 15.93
CA TYR A 50 -6.18 -15.03 17.28
C TYR A 50 -6.10 -13.55 17.64
N ALA A 51 -5.94 -12.67 16.67
CA ALA A 51 -5.82 -11.23 16.90
C ALA A 51 -6.07 -10.43 15.61
N PRO A 52 -6.41 -9.14 15.71
CA PRO A 52 -6.43 -8.25 14.57
C PRO A 52 -5.02 -8.02 14.01
N MET A 53 -4.90 -7.87 12.70
CA MET A 53 -3.69 -7.43 12.00
C MET A 53 -3.99 -6.10 11.31
N LEU A 54 -3.17 -5.09 11.58
CA LEU A 54 -3.27 -3.78 10.94
C LEU A 54 -2.11 -3.60 9.94
N ARG A 55 -2.44 -3.46 8.66
CA ARG A 55 -1.46 -3.14 7.62
C ARG A 55 -1.37 -1.63 7.41
N ILE A 56 -0.17 -1.10 7.64
CA ILE A 56 0.18 0.30 7.47
C ILE A 56 0.81 0.49 6.09
N ALA A 57 0.37 1.53 5.37
CA ALA A 57 0.89 1.88 4.06
C ALA A 57 2.27 2.53 4.20
N ILE A 58 3.21 2.05 3.40
CA ILE A 58 4.50 2.68 3.14
C ILE A 58 4.59 2.80 1.62
N PRO A 59 4.11 3.92 1.06
CA PRO A 59 4.14 4.15 -0.38
C PRO A 59 5.51 3.82 -0.95
N TYR A 60 5.55 2.89 -1.92
CA TYR A 60 6.77 2.46 -2.65
C TYR A 60 7.99 2.17 -1.74
N GLY A 61 7.75 1.79 -0.48
CA GLY A 61 8.81 1.42 0.48
C GLY A 61 9.63 2.57 1.07
N LEU A 62 9.27 3.83 0.83
CA LEU A 62 10.02 4.97 1.37
C LEU A 62 9.55 5.42 2.75
N LEU A 63 10.50 5.57 3.68
CA LEU A 63 10.27 6.04 5.06
C LEU A 63 11.27 7.12 5.47
N THR A 64 10.79 8.13 6.19
CA THR A 64 11.67 9.00 7.00
C THR A 64 12.08 8.30 8.30
N THR A 65 13.17 8.76 8.88
CA THR A 65 13.54 8.45 10.28
C THR A 65 12.43 8.81 11.27
N ARG A 66 11.70 9.92 11.05
CA ARG A 66 10.56 10.33 11.90
C ARG A 66 9.42 9.30 11.87
N GLN A 67 9.06 8.82 10.68
CA GLN A 67 8.05 7.78 10.49
C GLN A 67 8.50 6.45 11.10
N LEU A 68 9.75 6.03 10.86
CA LEU A 68 10.27 4.79 11.45
C LEU A 68 10.28 4.82 12.98
N ARG A 69 10.68 5.95 13.59
CA ARG A 69 10.60 6.14 15.06
C ARG A 69 9.16 6.08 15.57
N LYS A 70 8.19 6.62 14.83
CA LYS A 70 6.77 6.49 15.17
C LYS A 70 6.31 5.05 15.12
N LEU A 71 6.61 4.32 14.04
CA LEU A 71 6.27 2.89 13.91
C LEU A 71 6.83 2.08 15.07
N ALA A 72 8.08 2.32 15.46
CA ALA A 72 8.70 1.65 16.60
C ALA A 72 7.98 1.95 17.94
N ARG A 73 7.54 3.20 18.15
CA ARG A 73 6.73 3.57 19.33
C ARG A 73 5.38 2.85 19.33
N ILE A 74 4.69 2.86 18.19
CA ILE A 74 3.40 2.19 18.02
C ILE A 74 3.53 0.69 18.26
N ALA A 75 4.55 0.05 17.68
CA ALA A 75 4.81 -1.38 17.86
C ALA A 75 5.01 -1.75 19.34
N ARG A 76 5.79 -0.97 20.11
CA ARG A 76 5.97 -1.19 21.55
C ARG A 76 4.69 -1.02 22.35
N LYS A 77 3.85 -0.04 21.99
CA LYS A 77 2.63 0.27 22.73
C LYS A 77 1.46 -0.66 22.39
N TYR A 78 1.34 -1.06 21.12
CA TYR A 78 0.15 -1.71 20.57
C TYR A 78 0.39 -3.10 19.96
N ASP A 79 1.65 -3.52 19.75
CA ASP A 79 1.97 -4.74 18.99
C ASP A 79 3.10 -5.58 19.61
N ARG A 80 3.19 -5.58 20.94
CA ARG A 80 4.15 -6.40 21.71
C ARG A 80 5.64 -6.12 21.44
N GLY A 81 5.97 -4.97 20.83
CA GLY A 81 7.36 -4.54 20.64
C GLY A 81 8.03 -4.97 19.34
N TYR A 82 7.30 -5.61 18.41
CA TYR A 82 7.81 -5.94 17.09
C TYR A 82 6.83 -5.52 15.99
N GLY A 83 7.24 -5.67 14.73
CA GLY A 83 6.37 -5.48 13.58
C GLY A 83 7.06 -6.01 12.32
N HIS A 84 6.30 -6.15 11.24
CA HIS A 84 6.74 -6.93 10.08
C HIS A 84 6.70 -6.09 8.81
N PHE A 85 7.81 -6.04 8.09
CA PHE A 85 7.80 -5.60 6.71
C PHE A 85 7.25 -6.70 5.81
N SER A 86 6.41 -6.31 4.87
CA SER A 86 5.77 -7.22 3.92
C SER A 86 6.54 -7.28 2.60
N THR A 87 6.27 -8.31 1.81
CA THR A 87 6.81 -8.45 0.44
C THR A 87 6.33 -7.39 -0.55
N ARG A 88 5.48 -6.44 -0.12
CA ARG A 88 5.07 -5.25 -0.88
C ARG A 88 5.41 -3.96 -0.15
N GLN A 89 6.52 -4.00 0.59
CA GLN A 89 7.16 -2.85 1.21
C GLN A 89 6.33 -2.11 2.29
N ASN A 90 5.12 -2.59 2.61
CA ASN A 90 4.31 -2.11 3.73
C ASN A 90 4.76 -2.69 5.08
N PHE A 91 4.21 -2.15 6.17
CA PHE A 91 4.44 -2.62 7.54
C PHE A 91 3.16 -3.20 8.16
N GLN A 92 3.28 -4.20 9.03
CA GLN A 92 2.15 -4.89 9.66
C GLN A 92 2.33 -5.01 11.17
N LEU A 93 1.25 -4.69 11.89
CA LEU A 93 1.04 -5.04 13.29
C LEU A 93 0.13 -6.26 13.37
N ASN A 94 0.31 -7.19 14.31
CA ASN A 94 -0.44 -8.46 14.39
C ASN A 94 -1.22 -8.69 15.71
N TRP A 95 -1.11 -7.78 16.67
CA TRP A 95 -1.76 -7.83 17.99
C TRP A 95 -2.45 -6.53 18.43
N PRO A 96 -2.76 -5.53 17.58
CA PRO A 96 -3.53 -4.39 18.05
C PRO A 96 -4.92 -4.84 18.52
N LYS A 97 -5.37 -4.29 19.65
CA LYS A 97 -6.76 -4.44 20.06
C LYS A 97 -7.65 -3.63 19.12
N LEU A 98 -8.81 -4.18 18.77
CA LEU A 98 -9.71 -3.60 17.76
C LEU A 98 -10.12 -2.17 18.12
N GLU A 99 -10.48 -1.95 19.37
CA GLU A 99 -10.91 -0.67 19.93
C GLU A 99 -9.79 0.39 19.93
N GLN A 100 -8.52 -0.04 19.87
CA GLN A 100 -7.36 0.86 19.86
C GLN A 100 -6.89 1.22 18.44
N VAL A 101 -7.39 0.55 17.40
CA VAL A 101 -6.96 0.81 16.01
C VAL A 101 -7.20 2.26 15.59
N PRO A 102 -8.34 2.92 15.91
CA PRO A 102 -8.52 4.33 15.59
C PRO A 102 -7.45 5.25 16.23
N ASP A 103 -6.96 4.92 17.43
CA ASP A 103 -5.88 5.66 18.09
C ASP A 103 -4.54 5.45 17.38
N ILE A 104 -4.25 4.21 16.95
CA ILE A 104 -3.06 3.90 16.15
C ILE A 104 -3.05 4.72 14.86
N LEU A 105 -4.19 4.78 14.15
CA LEU A 105 -4.31 5.56 12.92
C LEU A 105 -4.14 7.07 13.19
N ALA A 106 -4.68 7.60 14.30
CA ALA A 106 -4.45 8.98 14.71
C ALA A 106 -2.96 9.26 14.98
N GLU A 107 -2.25 8.35 15.68
CA GLU A 107 -0.81 8.49 15.91
C GLU A 107 0.01 8.47 14.62
N LEU A 108 -0.38 7.64 13.64
CA LEU A 108 0.24 7.58 12.30
C LEU A 108 0.01 8.87 11.51
N ALA A 109 -1.19 9.45 11.57
CA ALA A 109 -1.52 10.70 10.90
C ALA A 109 -0.59 11.86 11.32
N THR A 110 -0.13 11.88 12.59
CA THR A 110 0.84 12.90 13.09
C THR A 110 2.21 12.87 12.41
N VAL A 111 2.50 11.84 11.62
CA VAL A 111 3.74 11.69 10.84
C VAL A 111 3.44 11.37 9.37
N GLN A 112 2.25 11.76 8.90
CA GLN A 112 1.82 11.61 7.51
C GLN A 112 1.88 10.14 7.05
N MET A 113 1.25 9.27 7.82
CA MET A 113 1.10 7.85 7.50
C MET A 113 -0.35 7.41 7.67
N HIS A 114 -0.76 6.39 6.91
CA HIS A 114 -2.12 5.86 6.95
C HIS A 114 -2.16 4.35 6.70
N ALA A 115 -3.35 3.75 6.78
CA ALA A 115 -3.63 2.35 6.44
C ALA A 115 -4.65 2.19 5.29
N ILE A 116 -5.01 3.30 4.63
CA ILE A 116 -5.96 3.36 3.51
C ILE A 116 -5.54 2.44 2.36
N GLN A 117 -6.50 1.71 1.78
CA GLN A 117 -6.30 0.85 0.60
C GLN A 117 -5.15 -0.16 0.73
N THR A 118 -4.82 -0.59 1.94
CA THR A 118 -3.79 -1.63 2.13
C THR A 118 -4.35 -3.05 2.02
N SER A 119 -5.68 -3.17 1.91
CA SER A 119 -6.47 -4.36 2.17
C SER A 119 -7.83 -4.32 1.42
N GLY A 120 -8.61 -5.40 1.51
CA GLY A 120 -9.86 -5.53 0.76
C GLY A 120 -9.67 -5.68 -0.76
N ASN A 121 -10.76 -5.42 -1.50
CA ASN A 121 -10.78 -5.43 -2.97
C ASN A 121 -10.53 -4.03 -3.52
N SER A 122 -9.27 -3.62 -3.44
CA SER A 122 -8.78 -2.32 -3.90
C SER A 122 -7.36 -2.46 -4.44
N PHE A 123 -6.82 -1.35 -4.94
CA PHE A 123 -5.40 -1.22 -5.22
C PHE A 123 -4.57 -1.58 -4.00
N ARG A 124 -3.41 -2.16 -4.23
CA ARG A 124 -2.38 -2.40 -3.21
C ARG A 124 -1.27 -1.37 -3.39
N ASN A 125 -0.33 -1.39 -2.44
CA ASN A 125 0.87 -0.56 -2.53
C ASN A 125 1.55 -0.76 -3.89
N ILE A 126 1.94 0.35 -4.52
CA ILE A 126 2.70 0.32 -5.76
C ILE A 126 4.11 -0.10 -5.39
N THR A 127 4.55 -1.24 -5.93
CA THR A 127 5.83 -1.85 -5.55
C THR A 127 6.90 -1.43 -6.55
N THR A 128 8.11 -1.15 -6.08
CA THR A 128 9.20 -0.79 -6.98
C THR A 128 10.57 -1.21 -6.44
N ASP A 129 11.62 -1.03 -7.25
CA ASP A 129 12.99 -1.29 -6.83
C ASP A 129 13.34 -0.42 -5.61
N HIS A 130 13.88 -1.05 -4.57
CA HIS A 130 14.32 -0.37 -3.36
C HIS A 130 15.58 0.49 -3.58
N PHE A 131 16.27 0.32 -4.71
CA PHE A 131 17.38 1.16 -5.14
C PHE A 131 16.99 2.23 -6.19
N ALA A 132 15.69 2.46 -6.43
CA ALA A 132 15.25 3.51 -7.34
C ALA A 132 15.87 4.88 -6.96
N GLY A 133 16.30 5.66 -7.96
CA GLY A 133 17.00 6.93 -7.85
C GLY A 133 18.50 6.82 -7.55
N VAL A 134 19.03 5.61 -7.26
CA VAL A 134 20.46 5.40 -6.92
C VAL A 134 21.08 4.16 -7.55
N ALA A 135 20.30 3.30 -8.22
CA ALA A 135 20.81 2.09 -8.84
C ALA A 135 21.71 2.43 -10.04
N ARG A 136 22.87 1.75 -10.15
CA ARG A 136 23.83 1.99 -11.24
C ARG A 136 23.26 1.60 -12.61
N ASP A 137 22.39 0.59 -12.64
CA ASP A 137 21.73 0.07 -13.84
C ASP A 137 20.34 0.70 -14.06
N GLU A 138 20.05 1.81 -13.39
CA GLU A 138 18.79 2.53 -13.56
C GLU A 138 18.69 3.20 -14.94
N HIS A 139 17.59 2.93 -15.63
CA HIS A 139 17.21 3.65 -16.85
C HIS A 139 16.30 4.85 -16.54
N VAL A 140 15.46 4.73 -15.51
CA VAL A 140 14.54 5.77 -15.05
C VAL A 140 14.23 5.59 -13.56
N ASP A 141 14.15 6.70 -12.82
CA ASP A 141 13.68 6.70 -11.44
C ASP A 141 12.20 6.29 -11.39
N SER A 142 11.94 5.08 -10.90
CA SER A 142 10.59 4.52 -10.80
C SER A 142 9.75 5.12 -9.66
N PHE A 143 10.35 5.89 -8.73
CA PHE A 143 9.56 6.58 -7.70
C PHE A 143 8.61 7.62 -8.28
N VAL A 144 9.02 8.32 -9.34
CA VAL A 144 8.18 9.32 -10.02
C VAL A 144 6.88 8.68 -10.51
N TRP A 145 6.99 7.55 -11.20
CA TRP A 145 5.84 6.82 -11.74
C TRP A 145 4.97 6.21 -10.65
N CYS A 146 5.59 5.66 -9.61
CA CYS A 146 4.87 5.12 -8.47
C CYS A 146 4.06 6.20 -7.75
N GLU A 147 4.60 7.41 -7.62
CA GLU A 147 3.91 8.54 -7.00
C GLU A 147 2.73 9.03 -7.85
N LEU A 148 2.90 9.15 -9.17
CA LEU A 148 1.81 9.53 -10.08
C LEU A 148 0.62 8.55 -9.99
N ILE A 149 0.91 7.24 -10.04
CA ILE A 149 -0.13 6.21 -9.92
C ILE A 149 -0.75 6.22 -8.52
N ARG A 150 0.04 6.45 -7.46
CA ARG A 150 -0.49 6.56 -6.10
C ARG A 150 -1.47 7.73 -6.00
N GLN A 151 -1.11 8.93 -6.48
CA GLN A 151 -2.00 10.09 -6.46
C GLN A 151 -3.28 9.84 -7.25
N TRP A 152 -3.16 9.26 -8.45
CA TRP A 152 -4.31 8.95 -9.28
C TRP A 152 -5.24 7.90 -8.67
N SER A 153 -4.70 6.87 -8.01
CA SER A 153 -5.49 5.75 -7.49
C SER A 153 -6.01 5.94 -6.06
N THR A 154 -5.35 6.77 -5.25
CA THR A 154 -5.74 6.97 -3.85
C THR A 154 -7.06 7.73 -3.79
N PHE A 155 -8.04 7.18 -3.07
CA PHE A 155 -9.41 7.72 -2.96
C PHE A 155 -10.22 7.82 -4.25
N HIS A 156 -9.72 7.31 -5.38
CA HIS A 156 -10.50 7.29 -6.61
C HIS A 156 -11.73 6.36 -6.46
N PRO A 157 -12.96 6.86 -6.71
CA PRO A 157 -14.18 6.07 -6.48
C PRO A 157 -14.21 4.76 -7.27
N GLU A 158 -13.70 4.77 -8.51
CA GLU A 158 -13.65 3.58 -9.39
C GLU A 158 -12.84 2.42 -8.78
N PHE A 159 -11.89 2.72 -7.88
CA PHE A 159 -10.99 1.72 -7.28
C PHE A 159 -11.40 1.29 -5.88
N SER A 160 -12.56 1.73 -5.41
CA SER A 160 -13.06 1.42 -4.07
C SER A 160 -13.77 0.06 -3.98
N TYR A 161 -14.12 -0.55 -5.12
CA TYR A 161 -14.89 -1.79 -5.23
C TYR A 161 -14.41 -2.65 -6.41
N LEU A 162 -13.13 -2.95 -6.49
CA LEU A 162 -12.62 -3.85 -7.53
C LEU A 162 -13.18 -5.27 -7.33
N PRO A 163 -13.18 -6.13 -8.36
CA PRO A 163 -13.57 -7.54 -8.21
C PRO A 163 -12.66 -8.29 -7.22
N ARG A 164 -11.37 -7.89 -7.14
CA ARG A 164 -10.38 -8.44 -6.22
C ARG A 164 -9.26 -7.44 -5.96
N LYS A 165 -8.28 -7.86 -5.16
CA LYS A 165 -7.02 -7.12 -4.97
C LYS A 165 -6.35 -6.84 -6.31
N PHE A 166 -5.83 -5.63 -6.49
CA PHE A 166 -5.14 -5.22 -7.71
C PHE A 166 -3.77 -4.62 -7.36
N LYS A 167 -2.70 -5.10 -7.98
CA LYS A 167 -1.33 -4.77 -7.63
C LYS A 167 -0.59 -4.29 -8.86
N ILE A 168 0.14 -3.20 -8.70
CA ILE A 168 1.00 -2.64 -9.73
C ILE A 168 2.43 -2.66 -9.24
N ALA A 169 3.37 -2.97 -10.13
CA ALA A 169 4.80 -2.81 -9.88
C ALA A 169 5.51 -2.14 -11.04
N PHE A 170 6.49 -1.30 -10.70
CA PHE A 170 7.40 -0.64 -11.63
C PHE A 170 8.84 -1.09 -11.38
N ASN A 171 9.57 -1.34 -12.44
CA ASN A 171 11.01 -1.54 -12.42
C ASN A 171 11.68 -0.55 -13.37
N GLY A 172 12.53 0.31 -12.83
CA GLY A 172 13.26 1.34 -13.58
C GLY A 172 14.64 0.92 -14.06
N ALA A 173 15.16 -0.23 -13.61
CA ALA A 173 16.52 -0.69 -13.84
C ALA A 173 16.58 -1.91 -14.76
N SER A 174 17.77 -2.25 -15.27
CA SER A 174 17.94 -3.46 -16.10
C SER A 174 17.62 -4.76 -15.33
N ALA A 175 18.05 -4.85 -14.06
CA ALA A 175 17.72 -5.99 -13.22
C ALA A 175 16.32 -5.82 -12.58
N ASP A 176 15.43 -6.80 -12.77
CA ASP A 176 14.11 -6.77 -12.14
C ASP A 176 14.16 -7.16 -10.66
N ARG A 177 14.39 -6.16 -9.80
CA ARG A 177 14.38 -6.33 -8.33
C ARG A 177 12.98 -6.20 -7.73
N ALA A 178 12.01 -5.73 -8.49
CA ALA A 178 10.61 -5.55 -8.07
C ALA A 178 9.73 -6.79 -8.34
N ALA A 179 10.22 -7.71 -9.17
CA ALA A 179 9.48 -8.86 -9.69
C ALA A 179 8.16 -8.41 -10.35
N VAL A 180 8.26 -7.57 -11.39
CA VAL A 180 7.08 -6.92 -11.99
C VAL A 180 6.12 -7.93 -12.61
N ALA A 181 6.62 -9.07 -13.08
CA ALA A 181 5.82 -10.10 -13.74
C ALA A 181 4.84 -10.86 -12.80
N VAL A 182 4.92 -10.68 -11.48
CA VAL A 182 3.99 -11.31 -10.52
C VAL A 182 2.91 -10.37 -9.96
N HIS A 183 2.74 -9.23 -10.64
CA HIS A 183 1.75 -8.21 -10.34
C HIS A 183 0.62 -8.22 -11.37
N ASP A 184 -0.54 -7.67 -11.01
CA ASP A 184 -1.68 -7.59 -11.93
C ASP A 184 -1.31 -6.71 -13.15
N ILE A 185 -0.55 -5.63 -12.90
CA ILE A 185 0.17 -4.85 -13.91
C ILE A 185 1.65 -4.77 -13.52
N GLY A 186 2.54 -5.13 -14.44
CA GLY A 186 3.98 -4.97 -14.32
C GLY A 186 4.52 -4.04 -15.39
N LEU A 187 5.34 -3.07 -15.00
CA LEU A 187 5.96 -2.10 -15.92
C LEU A 187 7.47 -2.17 -15.78
N HIS A 188 8.14 -2.56 -16.84
CA HIS A 188 9.60 -2.67 -16.89
C HIS A 188 10.15 -1.62 -17.85
N ALA A 189 11.01 -0.73 -17.38
CA ALA A 189 11.67 0.27 -18.22
C ALA A 189 12.33 -0.40 -19.44
N ALA A 190 12.10 0.16 -20.61
CA ALA A 190 12.64 -0.29 -21.88
C ALA A 190 13.08 0.91 -22.72
N ARG A 191 13.92 0.65 -23.71
CA ARG A 191 14.24 1.60 -24.78
C ARG A 191 13.86 1.01 -26.13
N ASP A 192 13.32 1.84 -27.02
CA ASP A 192 13.04 1.43 -28.40
C ASP A 192 14.31 1.49 -29.27
N GLU A 193 14.16 1.23 -30.57
CA GLU A 193 15.25 1.27 -31.55
C GLU A 193 15.85 2.67 -31.72
N GLN A 194 15.08 3.72 -31.41
CA GLN A 194 15.50 5.13 -31.45
C GLN A 194 16.16 5.57 -30.13
N GLY A 195 16.12 4.72 -29.09
CA GLY A 195 16.67 4.99 -27.77
C GLY A 195 15.70 5.72 -26.84
N GLU A 196 14.45 5.93 -27.24
CA GLU A 196 13.43 6.59 -26.42
C GLU A 196 13.05 5.73 -25.22
N LEU A 197 12.82 6.38 -24.08
CA LEU A 197 12.45 5.71 -22.84
C LEU A 197 10.95 5.40 -22.83
N GLY A 198 10.61 4.14 -22.58
CA GLY A 198 9.23 3.69 -22.39
C GLY A 198 9.14 2.51 -21.43
N PHE A 199 8.02 1.79 -21.48
CA PHE A 199 7.81 0.61 -20.64
C PHE A 199 7.33 -0.60 -21.45
N ARG A 200 7.92 -1.76 -21.16
CA ARG A 200 7.30 -3.05 -21.45
C ARG A 200 6.19 -3.32 -20.44
N VAL A 201 5.00 -3.67 -20.94
CA VAL A 201 3.78 -3.82 -20.14
C VAL A 201 3.40 -5.29 -20.01
N LEU A 202 3.36 -5.77 -18.78
CA LEU A 202 2.95 -7.11 -18.40
C LEU A 202 1.61 -7.07 -17.65
N VAL A 203 0.71 -8.03 -17.90
CA VAL A 203 -0.62 -8.09 -17.27
C VAL A 203 -0.96 -9.50 -16.81
N GLY A 204 -1.69 -9.60 -15.68
CA GLY A 204 -2.29 -10.84 -15.21
C GLY A 204 -1.39 -11.72 -14.34
N GLY A 205 -0.30 -11.17 -13.80
CA GLY A 205 0.62 -11.89 -12.93
C GLY A 205 0.09 -12.08 -11.50
N GLY A 206 0.45 -13.20 -10.86
CA GLY A 206 0.10 -13.42 -9.47
C GLY A 206 0.58 -14.74 -8.89
N LEU A 207 1.13 -14.69 -7.68
CA LEU A 207 1.53 -15.86 -6.88
C LEU A 207 0.38 -16.35 -5.98
N GLY A 208 -0.80 -16.57 -6.57
CA GLY A 208 -1.97 -17.10 -5.86
C GLY A 208 -1.87 -18.60 -5.58
N ARG A 209 -3.02 -19.27 -5.41
CA ARG A 209 -3.08 -20.74 -5.34
C ARG A 209 -2.50 -21.37 -6.61
N THR A 210 -2.84 -20.79 -7.75
CA THR A 210 -2.24 -21.10 -9.04
C THR A 210 -1.30 -19.95 -9.39
N PRO A 211 0.03 -20.14 -9.34
CA PRO A 211 0.97 -19.10 -9.72
C PRO A 211 0.93 -18.90 -11.24
N ILE A 212 0.82 -17.64 -11.67
CA ILE A 212 0.80 -17.23 -13.08
C ILE A 212 1.78 -16.06 -13.23
N ILE A 213 2.61 -16.11 -14.27
CA ILE A 213 3.46 -15.00 -14.69
C ILE A 213 2.65 -14.12 -15.65
N GLY A 214 2.74 -12.81 -15.46
CA GLY A 214 2.08 -11.84 -16.32
C GLY A 214 2.55 -11.96 -17.76
N VAL A 215 1.62 -11.80 -18.70
CA VAL A 215 1.90 -11.87 -20.13
C VAL A 215 2.27 -10.48 -20.64
N VAL A 216 3.26 -10.40 -21.53
CA VAL A 216 3.56 -9.15 -22.22
C VAL A 216 2.43 -8.85 -23.17
N ILE A 217 1.73 -7.74 -22.96
CA ILE A 217 0.66 -7.27 -23.87
C ILE A 217 1.15 -6.14 -24.79
N ARG A 218 2.28 -5.51 -24.43
CA ARG A 218 2.91 -4.44 -25.19
C ARG A 218 4.40 -4.41 -24.88
N GLU A 219 5.22 -4.60 -25.90
CA GLU A 219 6.68 -4.60 -25.75
C GLU A 219 7.24 -3.20 -25.44
N PHE A 220 6.59 -2.16 -25.95
CA PHE A 220 6.99 -0.77 -25.72
C PHE A 220 5.77 0.18 -25.71
N LEU A 221 5.57 0.90 -24.61
CA LEU A 221 4.58 1.95 -24.39
C LEU A 221 5.27 3.28 -24.09
#